data_AF-A0A517QVK3-F1
#
_entry.id   AF-A0A517QVK3-F1
#
_cell.length_a   1.000
_cell.length_b   1.000
_cell.length_c   1.000
_cell.angle_alpha   90.00
_cell.angle_beta   90.00
_cell.angle_gamma   90.00
#
_symmetry.space_group_name_H-M   'P 1'
#
loop_
_entity.id
_entity.type
_entity.pdbx_description
1 polymer ?
#
loop_
_entity_poly.entity_id
_entity_poly.type
_entity_poly.pdbx_seq_one_letter_code
_entity_poly.pdbx_strand_id
1 'polypeptide(L)'
;MKNLELIFAHDMTEFDPGAEIGFIASWDLESVPESVEVRLVWNTSGKGDRDLKVVKTVRFDSPAANDQKDVTFTLPWGPYSFSGKLISVIWAIELIALPGRDSMRREITVAPRGKEVVVG
;
A
#
# COMPACT_ATOMS: atom_id res chain seq x y z
N MET A 1 7.07 -13.31 17.66
CA MET A 1 7.90 -12.72 16.58
C MET A 1 7.09 -11.57 16.04
N LYS A 2 7.71 -10.45 15.68
CA LYS A 2 6.98 -9.36 15.05
C LYS A 2 6.65 -9.71 13.60
N ASN A 3 5.38 -9.62 13.21
CA ASN A 3 4.96 -9.85 11.83
C ASN A 3 3.88 -8.86 11.42
N LEU A 4 3.95 -8.36 10.19
CA LEU A 4 2.97 -7.48 9.58
C LEU A 4 2.76 -7.94 8.14
N GLU A 5 1.52 -8.22 7.77
CA GLU A 5 1.18 -8.80 6.47
C GLU A 5 -0.02 -8.10 5.84
N LEU A 6 0.03 -7.98 4.52
CA LEU A 6 -1.09 -7.59 3.68
C LEU A 6 -1.43 -8.77 2.77
N ILE A 7 -2.58 -9.40 3.03
CA ILE A 7 -2.99 -10.65 2.40
C ILE A 7 -4.06 -10.34 1.34
N PHE A 8 -3.69 -10.54 0.07
CA PHE A 8 -4.57 -10.33 -1.08
C PHE A 8 -5.07 -11.68 -1.60
N ALA A 9 -6.28 -11.70 -2.16
CA ALA A 9 -6.77 -12.88 -2.85
C ALA A 9 -5.83 -13.24 -4.02
N HIS A 10 -5.40 -14.50 -4.07
CA HIS A 10 -4.47 -15.02 -5.09
C HIS A 10 -3.18 -14.22 -5.25
N ASP A 11 -2.75 -13.51 -4.20
CA ASP A 11 -1.56 -12.65 -4.21
C ASP A 11 -1.53 -11.59 -5.31
N MET A 12 -2.70 -11.16 -5.79
CA MET A 12 -2.80 -10.14 -6.82
C MET A 12 -2.06 -8.84 -6.45
N THR A 13 -1.30 -8.33 -7.41
CA THR A 13 -0.58 -7.05 -7.31
C THR A 13 -0.84 -6.12 -8.48
N GLU A 14 -1.60 -6.56 -9.48
CA GLU A 14 -1.90 -5.80 -10.71
C GLU A 14 -3.39 -5.46 -10.76
N PHE A 15 -3.71 -4.17 -10.89
CA PHE A 15 -5.07 -3.68 -10.80
C PHE A 15 -5.37 -2.60 -11.84
N ASP A 16 -6.62 -2.60 -12.31
CA ASP A 16 -7.14 -1.51 -13.13
C ASP A 16 -7.34 -0.24 -12.30
N PRO A 17 -7.14 0.95 -12.89
CA PRO A 17 -7.56 2.21 -12.28
C PRO A 17 -9.08 2.19 -12.03
N GLY A 18 -9.51 2.72 -10.89
CA GLY A 18 -10.93 2.69 -10.50
C GLY A 18 -11.40 1.35 -9.92
N ALA A 19 -10.57 0.29 -9.94
CA ALA A 19 -10.93 -0.99 -9.36
C ALA A 19 -11.11 -0.89 -7.83
N GLU A 20 -12.05 -1.66 -7.31
CA GLU A 20 -12.16 -1.92 -5.89
C GLU A 20 -11.28 -3.12 -5.52
N ILE A 21 -10.40 -2.94 -4.56
CA ILE A 21 -9.50 -3.98 -4.07
C ILE A 21 -9.78 -4.26 -2.60
N GLY A 22 -9.91 -5.54 -2.26
CA GLY A 22 -10.09 -6.03 -0.89
C GLY A 22 -8.90 -6.87 -0.45
N PHE A 23 -8.45 -6.68 0.78
CA PHE A 23 -7.34 -7.42 1.38
C PHE A 23 -7.44 -7.42 2.90
N ILE A 24 -6.72 -8.35 3.55
CA ILE A 24 -6.63 -8.42 5.01
C ILE A 24 -5.32 -7.76 5.44
N ALA A 25 -5.41 -6.80 6.36
CA ALA A 25 -4.28 -6.30 7.12
C ALA A 25 -4.16 -7.12 8.41
N SER A 26 -3.03 -7.80 8.60
CA SER A 26 -2.76 -8.67 9.75
C SER A 26 -1.49 -8.24 10.45
N TRP A 27 -1.49 -8.26 11.78
CA TRP A 27 -0.31 -7.97 12.58
C TRP A 27 -0.22 -8.85 13.82
N ASP A 28 1.02 -9.16 14.18
CA ASP A 28 1.41 -9.83 15.43
C ASP A 28 2.60 -9.06 16.01
N LEU A 29 2.35 -8.26 17.04
CA LEU A 29 3.30 -7.29 17.61
C LEU A 29 3.68 -7.66 19.04
N GLU A 30 4.90 -7.30 19.44
CA GLU A 30 5.39 -7.55 20.81
C GLU A 30 4.67 -6.73 21.88
N SER A 31 4.09 -5.60 21.50
CA SER A 31 3.37 -4.69 22.38
C SER A 31 2.12 -4.16 21.70
N VAL A 32 1.10 -3.86 22.49
CA VAL A 32 -0.13 -3.20 22.00
C VAL A 32 0.24 -1.84 21.39
N PRO A 33 -0.03 -1.60 20.10
CA PRO A 33 0.22 -0.30 19.49
C PRO A 33 -0.89 0.68 19.88
N GLU A 34 -0.61 1.98 19.84
CA GLU A 34 -1.65 3.01 20.03
C GLU A 34 -2.62 3.02 18.85
N SER A 35 -2.10 2.75 17.65
CA SER A 35 -2.90 2.62 16.44
C SER A 35 -2.18 1.83 15.36
N VAL A 36 -2.96 1.28 14.45
CA VAL A 36 -2.48 0.69 13.21
C VAL A 36 -3.11 1.42 12.04
N GLU A 37 -2.31 1.77 11.04
CA GLU A 37 -2.77 2.44 9.84
C GLU A 37 -2.48 1.61 8.59
N VAL A 38 -3.47 1.55 7.70
CA VAL A 38 -3.32 1.07 6.33
C VAL A 38 -3.41 2.27 5.40
N ARG A 39 -2.36 2.50 4.62
CA ARG A 39 -2.24 3.67 3.74
C ARG A 39 -2.11 3.22 2.29
N LEU A 40 -2.88 3.84 1.41
CA LEU A 40 -2.64 3.79 -0.04
C LEU A 40 -1.75 4.99 -0.39
N VAL A 41 -0.58 4.71 -0.95
CA VAL A 41 0.43 5.73 -1.27
C VAL A 41 0.91 5.58 -2.70
N TRP A 42 1.40 6.68 -3.27
CA TRP A 42 2.31 6.61 -4.40
C TRP A 42 3.50 7.51 -4.19
N ASN A 43 4.60 7.17 -4.85
CA ASN A 43 5.77 8.01 -4.91
C ASN A 43 6.40 7.99 -6.30
N THR A 44 7.15 9.05 -6.61
CA THR A 44 8.06 9.03 -7.75
C THR A 44 9.43 8.51 -7.35
N SER A 45 10.14 7.91 -8.29
CA SER A 45 11.56 7.58 -8.16
C SER A 45 12.28 7.90 -9.48
N GLY A 46 13.58 8.22 -9.43
CA GLY A 46 14.36 8.56 -10.63
C GLY A 46 15.29 9.76 -10.46
N LYS A 47 15.64 10.42 -11.57
CA LYS A 47 16.59 11.56 -11.62
C LYS A 47 15.97 12.93 -11.24
N GLY A 48 14.75 12.96 -10.73
CA GLY A 48 14.05 14.16 -10.30
C GLY A 48 13.71 14.17 -8.81
N ASP A 49 12.83 15.09 -8.41
CA ASP A 49 12.33 15.18 -7.04
C ASP A 49 11.48 13.95 -6.69
N ARG A 50 11.66 13.48 -5.44
CA ARG A 50 10.86 12.39 -4.88
C ARG A 50 9.59 12.97 -4.28
N ASP A 51 8.49 12.82 -5.00
CA ASP A 51 7.17 13.07 -4.47
C ASP A 51 6.70 11.83 -3.70
N LEU A 52 6.11 12.04 -2.53
CA LEU A 52 5.37 11.01 -1.81
C LEU A 52 4.00 11.58 -1.48
N LYS A 53 2.96 10.83 -1.83
CA LYS A 53 1.57 11.20 -1.54
C LYS A 53 0.83 10.05 -0.90
N VAL A 54 0.24 10.33 0.27
CA VAL A 54 -0.79 9.48 0.87
C VAL A 54 -2.12 9.84 0.24
N VAL A 55 -2.76 8.87 -0.41
CA VAL A 55 -4.04 9.05 -1.09
C VAL A 55 -5.20 8.71 -0.18
N LYS A 56 -5.05 7.66 0.63
CA LYS A 56 -6.06 7.21 1.57
C LYS A 56 -5.40 6.61 2.80
N THR A 57 -6.03 6.80 3.96
CA THR A 57 -5.65 6.19 5.22
C THR A 57 -6.88 5.56 5.85
N VAL A 58 -6.76 4.31 6.28
CA VAL A 58 -7.68 3.66 7.22
C VAL A 58 -6.90 3.48 8.52
N ARG A 59 -7.48 3.95 9.61
CA ARG A 59 -6.85 3.96 10.93
C ARG A 59 -7.68 3.14 11.91
N PHE A 60 -6.99 2.28 12.66
CA PHE A 60 -7.55 1.49 13.75
C PHE A 60 -6.96 2.01 15.06
N ASP A 61 -7.78 2.65 15.89
CA ASP A 61 -7.35 3.17 17.19
C ASP A 61 -7.44 2.10 18.27
N SER A 62 -6.42 2.03 19.14
CA SER A 62 -6.32 1.05 20.23
C SER A 62 -6.56 -0.42 19.82
N PRO A 63 -5.92 -0.93 18.74
CA PRO A 63 -6.11 -2.32 18.35
C PRO A 63 -5.41 -3.28 19.30
N ALA A 64 -5.75 -4.57 19.24
CA ALA A 64 -4.99 -5.59 19.95
C ALA A 64 -3.57 -5.75 19.36
N ALA A 65 -2.64 -6.26 20.15
CA ALA A 65 -1.27 -6.56 19.70
C ALA A 65 -1.23 -7.63 18.58
N ASN A 66 -2.23 -8.51 18.56
CA ASN A 66 -2.46 -9.50 17.52
C ASN A 66 -3.90 -9.35 17.03
N ASP A 67 -4.07 -8.97 15.77
CA ASP A 67 -5.40 -8.72 15.19
C ASP A 67 -5.31 -8.74 13.66
N GLN A 68 -6.46 -8.83 13.02
CA GLN A 68 -6.63 -8.72 11.57
C GLN A 68 -7.85 -7.88 11.23
N LYS A 69 -7.77 -7.15 10.11
CA LYS A 69 -8.85 -6.28 9.62
C LYS A 69 -9.02 -6.43 8.12
N ASP A 70 -10.25 -6.63 7.69
CA ASP A 70 -10.65 -6.50 6.29
C ASP A 70 -10.61 -5.03 5.88
N VAL A 71 -9.93 -4.74 4.77
CA VAL A 71 -9.79 -3.39 4.22
C VAL A 71 -10.17 -3.41 2.75
N THR A 72 -10.89 -2.36 2.34
CA THR A 72 -11.27 -2.15 0.94
C THR A 72 -10.89 -0.76 0.48
N PHE A 73 -10.22 -0.68 -0.67
CA PHE A 73 -9.88 0.57 -1.35
C PHE A 73 -10.45 0.61 -2.76
N THR A 74 -11.05 1.73 -3.14
CA THR A 74 -11.25 2.08 -4.55
C THR A 74 -9.99 2.79 -5.03
N LEU A 75 -9.29 2.19 -5.99
CA LEU A 75 -8.09 2.76 -6.58
C LEU A 75 -8.45 4.01 -7.39
N PRO A 76 -7.65 5.09 -7.31
CA PRO A 76 -7.91 6.28 -8.11
C PRO A 76 -7.65 6.00 -9.59
N TRP A 77 -8.25 6.83 -10.45
CA TRP A 77 -8.00 6.79 -11.89
C TRP A 77 -6.59 7.23 -12.29
N GLY A 78 -5.79 7.77 -11.36
CA GLY A 78 -4.41 8.13 -11.64
C GLY A 78 -3.65 8.69 -10.44
N PRO A 79 -2.33 8.92 -10.58
CA PRO A 79 -1.52 8.58 -11.76
C PRO A 79 -1.42 7.07 -12.02
N TYR A 80 -1.10 6.66 -13.25
CA TYR A 80 -0.81 5.25 -13.52
C TYR A 80 0.58 4.86 -13.02
N SER A 81 0.73 3.61 -12.57
CA SER A 81 2.03 2.98 -12.45
C SER A 81 2.74 3.06 -13.80
N PHE A 82 3.97 3.55 -13.75
CA PHE A 82 4.76 3.86 -14.91
C PHE A 82 6.22 3.63 -14.56
N SER A 83 6.97 2.97 -15.46
CA SER A 83 8.42 2.86 -15.36
C SER A 83 9.07 3.35 -16.64
N GLY A 84 9.86 4.42 -16.50
CA GLY A 84 10.69 4.97 -17.55
C GLY A 84 12.13 5.15 -17.08
N LYS A 85 13.04 5.43 -18.03
CA LYS A 85 14.48 5.60 -17.74
C LYS A 85 14.79 6.78 -16.81
N LEU A 86 13.91 7.78 -16.75
CA LEU A 86 14.13 9.02 -16.01
C LEU A 86 13.30 9.11 -14.73
N ILE A 87 12.07 8.59 -14.76
CA ILE A 87 11.11 8.63 -13.66
C ILE A 87 10.23 7.38 -13.68
N SER A 88 9.88 6.90 -12.48
CA SER A 88 8.84 5.91 -12.25
C SER A 88 7.80 6.45 -11.29
N VAL A 89 6.56 6.00 -11.42
CA VAL A 89 5.46 6.20 -10.46
C VAL A 89 5.16 4.84 -9.84
N ILE A 90 5.39 4.72 -8.54
CA ILE A 90 5.25 3.48 -7.78
C ILE A 90 4.07 3.63 -6.84
N TRP A 91 3.10 2.73 -6.94
CA TRP A 91 2.01 2.60 -6.00
C TRP A 91 2.33 1.55 -4.95
N ALA A 92 1.88 1.78 -3.71
CA ALA A 92 2.02 0.81 -2.64
C ALA A 92 0.89 0.93 -1.63
N ILE A 93 0.70 -0.17 -0.90
CA ILE A 93 -0.09 -0.19 0.32
C ILE A 93 0.87 -0.43 1.49
N GLU A 94 0.77 0.44 2.49
CA GLU A 94 1.60 0.39 3.69
C GLU A 94 0.74 0.01 4.89
N LEU A 95 1.23 -0.91 5.72
CA LEU A 95 0.67 -1.24 7.04
C LEU A 95 1.67 -0.78 8.10
N ILE A 96 1.24 0.10 9.01
CA ILE A 96 2.12 0.80 9.95
C ILE A 96 1.54 0.71 11.36
N ALA A 97 2.32 0.25 12.32
CA ALA A 97 1.96 0.28 13.74
C ALA A 97 2.63 1.49 14.43
N LEU A 98 1.82 2.34 15.08
CA LEU A 98 2.26 3.57 15.74
C LEU A 98 2.15 3.45 17.26
N PRO A 99 3.02 4.14 18.03
CA PRO A 99 4.09 5.05 17.60
C PRO A 99 5.40 4.33 17.23
N GLY A 100 5.37 3.00 17.11
CA GLY A 100 6.52 2.17 16.77
C GLY A 100 7.09 2.42 15.37
N ARG A 101 8.08 1.61 15.00
CA ARG A 101 8.68 1.61 13.65
C ARG A 101 8.27 0.40 12.82
N ASP A 102 7.44 -0.46 13.39
CA ASP A 102 7.02 -1.71 12.76
C ASP A 102 6.07 -1.36 11.61
N SER A 103 6.50 -1.70 10.38
CA SER A 103 5.75 -1.42 9.16
C SER A 103 6.07 -2.44 8.08
N MET A 104 5.13 -2.63 7.17
CA MET A 104 5.35 -3.38 5.93
C MET A 104 4.80 -2.57 4.76
N ARG A 105 5.39 -2.79 3.57
CA ARG A 105 4.99 -2.15 2.34
C ARG A 105 4.85 -3.20 1.25
N ARG A 106 3.70 -3.23 0.58
CA ARG A 106 3.44 -4.06 -0.59
C ARG A 106 3.22 -3.15 -1.80
N GLU A 107 4.11 -3.26 -2.78
CA GLU A 107 3.97 -2.55 -4.05
C GLU A 107 2.87 -3.18 -4.90
N ILE A 108 2.15 -2.33 -5.63
CA ILE A 108 1.09 -2.71 -6.55
C ILE A 108 1.23 -1.93 -7.85
N THR A 109 0.69 -2.48 -8.93
CA THR A 109 0.59 -1.84 -10.23
C THR A 109 -0.83 -1.36 -10.43
N VAL A 110 -1.00 -0.04 -10.67
CA VAL A 110 -2.27 0.59 -11.02
C VAL A 110 -2.16 1.13 -12.44
N ALA A 111 -2.59 0.37 -13.43
CA ALA A 111 -2.49 0.77 -14.84
C ALA A 111 -3.56 0.05 -15.67
N PRO A 112 -3.96 0.59 -16.85
CA PRO A 112 -4.95 -0.07 -17.68
C PRO A 112 -4.57 -1.52 -18.00
N ARG A 113 -5.49 -2.45 -17.73
CA ARG A 113 -5.33 -3.91 -17.78
C ARG A 113 -4.31 -4.48 -16.80
N GLY A 114 -3.99 -3.77 -15.72
CA GLY A 114 -2.99 -4.17 -14.73
C GLY A 114 -1.55 -4.13 -15.23
N LYS A 115 -1.29 -3.71 -16.49
CA LYS A 115 0.04 -3.71 -17.09
C LYS A 115 0.66 -2.33 -17.00
N GLU A 116 1.83 -2.26 -16.37
CA GLU A 116 2.62 -1.04 -16.33
C GLU A 116 2.89 -0.49 -17.73
N VAL A 117 2.75 0.84 -17.88
CA VAL A 117 3.11 1.51 -19.14
C VAL A 117 4.63 1.63 -19.19
N VAL A 118 5.25 0.93 -20.14
CA VAL A 118 6.69 1.03 -20.41
C VAL A 118 6.90 2.07 -21.52
N VAL A 119 7.60 3.16 -21.23
CA VAL A 119 8.06 4.10 -22.26
C VAL A 119 9.58 3.93 -22.43
N GLY A 120 9.97 3.43 -23.60
CA GLY A 120 11.36 3.15 -24.00
C GLY A 120 12.17 4.38 -24.39
#